data_AF-A0AAN9D6A8-F1
#
_entry.id   AF-A0AAN9D6A8-F1
#
_cell.length_a   1.000
_cell.length_b   1.000
_cell.length_c   1.000
_cell.angle_alpha   90.00
_cell.angle_beta   90.00
_cell.angle_gamma   90.00
#
_symmetry.space_group_name_H-M   'P 1'
#
loop_
_entity.id
_entity.type
_entity.pdbx_description
1 polymer ?
#
loop_
_entity_poly.entity_id
_entity_poly.type
_entity_poly.pdbx_seq_one_letter_code
_entity_poly.pdbx_strand_id
1 'polypeptide(L)'
;MKFLQILRPAAGVTLWRPSSGVSCLLGLVTCLGCVASLNIPPMTPGPRSAFSATRSSSVLGGNQRVVTFDRLLVNIGDDFNPDTGGFRCRLPGAYYFSFTVGKFPKKMLSVMLVKNGMEVQAIAYDGYRNQGRKVQSQSVMVSLKPMDTVYLLLQENPDYAIYSNAGPYITFSGYLVYPDSTSSVGYLNNHLSPPGLHIPGCPPPIDAHYDWRRTTIEEPRSAFSVARTSSALGESRGHREREALTFDVEYVNIGGHFNKTSGRFTCHFPGAYFFAFTVGKHPRRALSVKLMMGRGEVRAMVFDEDLSRRREMQSQSLLLSLKRGDSVWLYSQQDDGYAVYSNQGRYTTFSGFLVYPNADSMNIDRTSP
;
A
#
# COMPACT_ATOMS: atom_id res chain seq x y z
N MET A 1 37.74 32.25 -8.32
CA MET A 1 37.89 33.71 -8.09
C MET A 1 36.51 34.35 -8.09
N LYS A 2 36.26 35.20 -7.09
CA LYS A 2 35.00 35.92 -6.82
C LYS A 2 34.86 37.18 -7.68
N PHE A 3 33.61 37.67 -7.76
CA PHE A 3 33.07 39.07 -7.81
C PHE A 3 31.94 39.13 -8.86
N LEU A 4 30.65 39.20 -8.55
CA LEU A 4 29.80 40.05 -7.68
C LEU A 4 29.62 41.49 -8.20
N GLN A 5 28.36 41.86 -8.52
CA GLN A 5 27.59 43.10 -8.21
C GLN A 5 26.51 43.39 -9.28
N ILE A 6 25.30 43.96 -9.09
CA ILE A 6 24.59 44.80 -8.08
C ILE A 6 23.06 44.70 -8.45
N LEU A 7 22.11 44.37 -7.56
CA LEU A 7 21.26 45.17 -6.64
C LEU A 7 20.01 45.90 -7.25
N ARG A 8 18.87 45.75 -6.54
CA ARG A 8 17.42 46.02 -6.85
C ARG A 8 16.96 47.50 -6.59
N PRO A 9 15.67 47.80 -6.25
CA PRO A 9 14.48 48.09 -7.08
C PRO A 9 13.91 49.52 -6.83
N ALA A 10 12.77 49.89 -7.43
CA ALA A 10 11.99 51.07 -6.99
C ALA A 10 10.47 50.81 -7.05
N ALA A 11 9.79 51.13 -5.95
CA ALA A 11 8.35 51.18 -5.79
C ALA A 11 7.90 52.66 -5.73
N GLY A 12 6.68 52.95 -6.19
CA GLY A 12 6.04 54.25 -6.04
C GLY A 12 4.53 54.14 -6.29
N VAL A 13 3.75 54.39 -5.23
CA VAL A 13 2.28 54.40 -5.16
C VAL A 13 1.80 55.85 -5.17
N THR A 14 0.70 56.18 -5.86
CA THR A 14 -0.42 57.04 -5.33
C THR A 14 -1.62 57.12 -6.28
N LEU A 15 -2.82 56.91 -5.71
CA LEU A 15 -4.19 57.14 -6.20
C LEU A 15 -4.52 58.68 -6.29
N TRP A 16 -5.50 59.21 -7.04
CA TRP A 16 -6.99 59.14 -6.86
C TRP A 16 -7.80 59.74 -8.05
N ARG A 17 -9.06 59.29 -8.12
CA ARG A 17 -10.30 59.49 -8.95
C ARG A 17 -10.75 60.94 -9.33
N PRO A 18 -11.82 61.21 -10.16
CA PRO A 18 -13.14 60.50 -10.18
C PRO A 18 -14.02 60.40 -11.48
N SER A 19 -15.03 59.53 -11.34
CA SER A 19 -16.43 59.53 -11.84
C SER A 19 -16.80 59.70 -13.32
N SER A 20 -17.50 58.69 -13.86
CA SER A 20 -18.86 58.79 -14.45
C SER A 20 -19.28 57.40 -14.95
N GLY A 21 -20.51 56.97 -14.62
CA GLY A 21 -21.01 55.63 -14.94
C GLY A 21 -21.74 55.59 -16.28
N VAL A 22 -21.79 54.41 -16.89
CA VAL A 22 -22.95 53.93 -17.67
C VAL A 22 -22.96 52.39 -17.62
N SER A 23 -24.16 51.86 -17.41
CA SER A 23 -24.58 50.47 -17.38
C SER A 23 -24.21 49.66 -18.63
N CYS A 24 -23.75 48.41 -18.46
CA CYS A 24 -24.03 47.29 -19.38
C CYS A 24 -23.54 45.97 -18.75
N LEU A 25 -24.46 45.21 -18.16
CA LEU A 25 -24.23 43.85 -17.64
C LEU A 25 -25.25 42.94 -18.31
N LEU A 26 -24.79 42.07 -19.23
CA LEU A 26 -25.51 40.87 -19.63
C LEU A 26 -24.54 39.86 -20.26
N GLY A 27 -24.56 38.64 -19.73
CA GLY A 27 -24.00 37.46 -20.40
C GLY A 27 -22.90 36.70 -19.65
N LEU A 28 -23.16 36.25 -18.42
CA LEU A 28 -22.32 35.24 -17.77
C LEU A 28 -22.98 33.87 -17.97
N VAL A 29 -22.45 33.10 -18.92
CA VAL A 29 -22.81 31.71 -19.19
C VAL A 29 -22.40 30.88 -17.98
N THR A 30 -23.37 30.40 -17.22
CA THR A 30 -23.15 29.40 -16.16
C THR A 30 -22.97 28.03 -16.80
N CYS A 31 -21.72 27.61 -16.95
CA CYS A 31 -21.40 26.22 -17.25
C CYS A 31 -21.69 25.39 -15.98
N LEU A 32 -22.93 24.93 -15.84
CA LEU A 32 -23.30 23.86 -14.91
C LEU A 32 -22.70 22.55 -15.42
N GLY A 33 -21.39 22.38 -15.25
CA GLY A 33 -20.75 21.08 -15.36
C GLY A 33 -21.25 20.21 -14.22
N CYS A 34 -21.88 19.08 -14.56
CA CYS A 34 -22.28 18.05 -13.61
C CYS A 34 -21.08 17.64 -12.76
N VAL A 35 -21.01 18.15 -11.54
CA VAL A 35 -20.19 17.54 -10.50
C VAL A 35 -20.91 16.24 -10.17
N ALA A 36 -20.49 15.13 -10.78
CA ALA A 36 -20.94 13.81 -10.38
C ALA A 36 -20.64 13.70 -8.88
N SER A 37 -21.69 13.71 -8.08
CA SER A 37 -21.61 13.47 -6.65
C SER A 37 -20.92 12.11 -6.52
N LEU A 38 -19.73 12.08 -5.92
CA LEU A 38 -19.19 10.84 -5.39
C LEU A 38 -20.18 10.39 -4.33
N ASN A 39 -21.17 9.57 -4.73
CA ASN A 39 -21.99 8.81 -3.80
C ASN A 39 -21.05 7.83 -3.13
N ILE A 40 -20.37 8.30 -2.08
CA ILE A 40 -19.70 7.44 -1.12
C ILE A 40 -20.86 6.69 -0.45
N PRO A 41 -21.03 5.38 -0.72
CA PRO A 41 -22.10 4.63 -0.07
C PRO A 41 -21.93 4.79 1.45
N PRO A 42 -23.04 4.88 2.21
CA PRO A 42 -22.98 4.99 3.66
C PRO A 42 -22.11 3.85 4.21
N MET A 43 -21.07 4.25 4.94
CA MET A 43 -20.05 3.38 5.51
C MET A 43 -20.71 2.28 6.32
N THR A 44 -20.75 1.06 5.78
CA THR A 44 -21.33 -0.10 6.47
C THR A 44 -20.48 -0.40 7.72
N PRO A 45 -21.10 -0.80 8.84
CA PRO A 45 -20.40 -1.18 10.07
C PRO A 45 -19.69 -2.54 9.87
N GLY A 46 -18.67 -2.56 9.03
CA GLY A 46 -17.81 -3.71 8.79
C GLY A 46 -16.68 -3.84 9.82
N PRO A 47 -16.06 -5.03 9.91
CA PRO A 47 -14.88 -5.24 10.74
C PRO A 47 -13.74 -4.32 10.26
N ARG A 48 -13.20 -3.51 11.18
CA ARG A 48 -12.12 -2.56 10.90
C ARG A 48 -10.93 -2.86 11.80
N SER A 49 -9.74 -2.81 11.22
CA SER A 49 -8.45 -2.85 11.91
C SER A 49 -7.47 -2.03 11.10
N ALA A 50 -6.86 -1.03 11.74
CA ALA A 50 -5.85 -0.19 11.10
C ALA A 50 -4.99 0.50 12.15
N PHE A 51 -3.70 0.65 11.87
CA PHE A 51 -2.81 1.47 12.67
C PHE A 51 -1.86 2.28 11.79
N SER A 52 -1.37 3.37 12.36
CA SER A 52 -0.25 4.12 11.82
C SER A 52 0.53 4.71 12.99
N ALA A 53 1.83 4.45 13.04
CA ALA A 53 2.71 4.88 14.10
C ALA A 53 4.00 5.46 13.51
N THR A 54 4.58 6.41 14.24
CA THR A 54 5.83 7.07 13.87
C THR A 54 6.79 7.08 15.04
N ARG A 55 8.08 7.12 14.73
CA ARG A 55 9.14 7.25 15.73
C ARG A 55 9.91 8.53 15.52
N SER A 56 10.05 9.36 16.55
CA SER A 56 10.76 10.66 16.48
C SER A 56 12.25 10.60 16.85
N SER A 57 12.76 9.41 17.16
CA SER A 57 14.16 9.17 17.53
C SER A 57 14.80 8.08 16.68
N SER A 58 16.13 8.16 16.51
CA SER A 58 16.90 7.16 15.79
C SER A 58 16.98 5.84 16.59
N VAL A 59 17.19 4.71 15.90
CA VAL A 59 17.40 3.40 16.51
C VAL A 59 18.73 2.84 16.03
N LEU A 60 19.60 2.49 16.97
CA LEU A 60 20.89 1.86 16.69
C LEU A 60 20.74 0.34 16.73
N GLY A 61 21.35 -0.35 15.77
CA GLY A 61 21.41 -1.80 15.73
C GLY A 61 22.33 -2.36 16.83
N GLY A 62 22.16 -3.65 17.11
CA GLY A 62 22.89 -4.37 18.15
C GLY A 62 22.00 -4.75 19.32
N ASN A 63 21.51 -3.77 20.09
CA ASN A 63 20.79 -4.04 21.35
C ASN A 63 19.27 -4.13 21.18
N GLN A 64 18.71 -3.45 20.17
CA GLN A 64 17.27 -3.39 19.95
C GLN A 64 16.91 -4.16 18.68
N ARG A 65 16.14 -5.25 18.87
CA ARG A 65 15.65 -6.09 17.78
C ARG A 65 14.42 -5.48 17.12
N VAL A 66 13.39 -5.16 17.91
CA VAL A 66 12.09 -4.68 17.43
C VAL A 66 12.02 -3.16 17.49
N VAL A 67 11.60 -2.53 16.39
CA VAL A 67 11.43 -1.07 16.31
C VAL A 67 10.16 -0.67 17.05
N THR A 68 10.28 0.20 18.06
CA THR A 68 9.14 0.75 18.82
C THR A 68 8.81 2.17 18.38
N PHE A 69 7.63 2.67 18.73
CA PHE A 69 7.10 3.93 18.21
C PHE A 69 6.63 4.81 19.35
N ASP A 70 7.01 6.09 19.34
CA ASP A 70 6.68 7.05 20.41
C ASP A 70 5.44 7.90 20.08
N ARG A 71 4.91 7.78 18.86
CA ARG A 71 3.73 8.53 18.40
C ARG A 71 2.80 7.64 17.60
N LEU A 72 1.61 7.41 18.15
CA LEU A 72 0.52 6.69 17.50
C LEU A 72 -0.40 7.71 16.81
N LEU A 73 -0.58 7.57 15.50
CA LEU A 73 -1.44 8.44 14.69
C LEU A 73 -2.85 7.85 14.53
N VAL A 74 -2.93 6.54 14.35
CA VAL A 74 -4.17 5.77 14.17
C VAL A 74 -4.01 4.42 14.88
N ASN A 75 -5.06 3.92 15.54
CA ASN A 75 -5.09 2.58 16.14
C ASN A 75 -6.52 2.02 16.24
N ILE A 76 -7.19 1.89 15.10
CA ILE A 76 -8.55 1.34 15.02
C ILE A 76 -8.51 -0.13 15.40
N GLY A 77 -9.22 -0.49 16.48
CA GLY A 77 -9.31 -1.85 17.00
C GLY A 77 -8.27 -2.19 18.06
N ASP A 78 -7.38 -1.25 18.40
CA ASP A 78 -6.30 -1.42 19.39
C ASP A 78 -5.41 -2.65 19.16
N ASP A 79 -5.24 -3.01 17.88
CA ASP A 79 -4.50 -4.19 17.44
C ASP A 79 -2.98 -3.94 17.37
N PHE A 80 -2.52 -2.69 17.50
CA PHE A 80 -1.10 -2.31 17.52
C PHE A 80 -0.67 -1.77 18.89
N ASN A 81 0.42 -2.32 19.42
CA ASN A 81 1.08 -1.82 20.62
C ASN A 81 2.39 -1.08 20.24
N PRO A 82 2.45 0.26 20.40
CA PRO A 82 3.61 1.06 20.01
C PRO A 82 4.85 0.83 20.89
N ASP A 83 4.66 0.45 22.17
CA ASP A 83 5.74 0.18 23.13
C ASP A 83 6.46 -1.12 22.84
N THR A 84 5.74 -2.13 22.32
CA THR A 84 6.34 -3.38 21.85
C THR A 84 6.67 -3.35 20.35
N GLY A 85 6.15 -2.37 19.60
CA GLY A 85 6.27 -2.27 18.14
C GLY A 85 5.46 -3.32 17.37
N GLY A 86 4.55 -4.02 18.04
CA GLY A 86 3.89 -5.22 17.54
C GLY A 86 2.42 -4.99 17.18
N PHE A 87 2.06 -5.39 15.98
CA PHE A 87 0.67 -5.62 15.58
C PHE A 87 0.28 -7.06 15.93
N ARG A 88 -0.91 -7.27 16.49
CA ARG A 88 -1.51 -8.58 16.75
C ARG A 88 -2.85 -8.67 16.05
N CYS A 89 -2.96 -9.60 15.12
CA CYS A 89 -4.16 -9.79 14.31
C CYS A 89 -5.32 -10.27 15.17
N ARG A 90 -6.35 -9.44 15.32
CA ARG A 90 -7.64 -9.83 15.91
C ARG A 90 -8.61 -10.35 14.86
N LEU A 91 -8.63 -9.73 13.68
CA LEU A 91 -9.55 -10.06 12.58
C LEU A 91 -8.77 -10.76 11.47
N PRO A 92 -9.01 -12.05 11.19
CA PRO A 92 -8.31 -12.73 10.10
C PRO A 92 -8.68 -12.16 8.74
N GLY A 93 -7.71 -12.12 7.84
CA GLY A 93 -7.86 -11.50 6.53
C GLY A 93 -6.55 -11.09 5.87
N ALA A 94 -6.67 -10.39 4.74
CA ALA A 94 -5.55 -9.79 4.04
C ALA A 94 -5.27 -8.37 4.55
N TYR A 95 -4.06 -8.16 5.06
CA TYR A 95 -3.60 -6.88 5.59
C TYR A 95 -2.52 -6.28 4.70
N TYR A 96 -2.65 -4.99 4.40
CA TYR A 96 -1.62 -4.24 3.70
C TYR A 96 -0.74 -3.53 4.74
N PHE A 97 0.57 -3.79 4.70
CA PHE A 97 1.56 -3.14 5.54
C PHE A 97 2.48 -2.26 4.70
N SER A 98 2.81 -1.09 5.22
CA SER A 98 3.76 -0.17 4.63
C SER A 98 4.63 0.45 5.70
N PHE A 99 5.94 0.53 5.45
CA PHE A 99 6.86 1.21 6.34
C PHE A 99 7.87 2.03 5.55
N THR A 100 8.30 3.13 6.17
CA THR A 100 9.32 4.02 5.64
C THR A 100 10.35 4.27 6.73
N VAL A 101 11.63 4.16 6.39
CA VAL A 101 12.74 4.30 7.33
C VAL A 101 13.85 5.16 6.76
N GLY A 102 14.32 6.12 7.57
CA GLY A 102 15.48 6.94 7.28
C GLY A 102 16.79 6.19 7.53
N LYS A 103 17.77 6.39 6.65
CA LYS A 103 19.11 5.84 6.82
C LYS A 103 19.96 6.69 7.76
N PHE A 104 20.58 6.03 8.73
CA PHE A 104 21.50 6.69 9.65
C PHE A 104 22.86 6.99 8.99
N PRO A 105 23.42 8.20 9.15
CA PRO A 105 24.70 8.55 8.54
C PRO A 105 25.82 7.58 8.92
N LYS A 106 26.61 7.13 7.92
CA LYS A 106 27.74 6.19 8.09
C LYS A 106 27.36 4.78 8.57
N LYS A 107 26.07 4.46 8.65
CA LYS A 107 25.56 3.13 8.99
C LYS A 107 24.83 2.52 7.79
N MET A 108 24.67 1.21 7.81
CA MET A 108 23.84 0.47 6.85
C MET A 108 22.38 0.48 7.32
N LEU A 109 21.45 0.28 6.40
CA LEU A 109 20.03 0.13 6.70
C LEU A 109 19.58 -1.28 6.33
N SER A 110 18.92 -1.97 7.25
CA SER A 110 18.31 -3.27 7.03
C SER A 110 17.18 -3.44 8.04
N VAL A 111 15.94 -3.24 7.57
CA VAL A 111 14.72 -3.39 8.37
C VAL A 111 13.84 -4.43 7.71
N MET A 112 13.43 -5.43 8.49
CA MET A 112 12.61 -6.54 8.04
C MET A 112 11.20 -6.41 8.59
N LEU A 113 10.19 -6.60 7.75
CA LEU A 113 8.83 -6.86 8.21
C LEU A 113 8.75 -8.35 8.55
N VAL A 114 8.52 -8.67 9.82
CA VAL A 114 8.52 -10.04 10.32
C VAL A 114 7.12 -10.43 10.73
N LYS A 115 6.69 -11.62 10.30
CA LYS A 115 5.49 -12.31 10.76
C LYS A 115 5.89 -13.44 11.72
N ASN A 116 5.20 -13.55 12.85
CA ASN A 116 5.31 -14.68 13.79
C ASN A 116 6.76 -15.07 14.17
N GLY A 117 7.61 -14.09 14.50
CA GLY A 117 8.94 -14.36 15.07
C GLY A 117 10.06 -14.59 14.05
N MET A 118 9.80 -15.35 12.99
CA MET A 118 10.86 -15.89 12.11
C MET A 118 10.63 -15.64 10.62
N GLU A 119 9.42 -15.27 10.21
CA GLU A 119 9.08 -15.21 8.79
C GLU A 119 9.26 -13.79 8.25
N VAL A 120 10.36 -13.55 7.52
CA VAL A 120 10.61 -12.27 6.86
C VAL A 120 9.70 -12.12 5.65
N GLN A 121 8.76 -11.18 5.72
CA GLN A 121 7.80 -10.90 4.65
C GLN A 121 8.36 -9.96 3.59
N ALA A 122 9.12 -8.95 4.01
CA ALA A 122 9.80 -8.02 3.12
C ALA A 122 10.94 -7.33 3.86
N ILE A 123 11.88 -6.75 3.10
CA ILE A 123 13.00 -5.98 3.64
C ILE A 123 13.05 -4.59 3.00
N ALA A 124 13.49 -3.60 3.78
CA ALA A 124 14.04 -2.34 3.28
C ALA A 124 15.54 -2.36 3.58
N TYR A 125 16.37 -2.06 2.57
CA TYR A 125 17.83 -2.23 2.69
C TYR A 125 18.61 -1.15 1.93
N ASP A 126 19.69 -0.66 2.55
CA ASP A 126 20.76 0.10 1.90
C ASP A 126 22.10 -0.30 2.52
N GLY A 127 22.96 -0.89 1.68
CA GLY A 127 24.22 -1.50 2.12
C GLY A 127 25.43 -0.56 2.21
N TYR A 128 25.28 0.73 1.91
CA TYR A 128 26.44 1.63 1.83
C TYR A 128 26.60 2.50 3.08
N ARG A 129 27.84 2.74 3.53
CA ARG A 129 28.14 3.55 4.73
C ARG A 129 28.41 5.03 4.41
N ASN A 130 27.62 5.63 3.52
CA ASN A 130 27.82 7.03 3.14
C ASN A 130 27.23 8.00 4.18
N GLN A 131 27.62 9.27 4.09
CA GLN A 131 27.03 10.35 4.91
C GLN A 131 25.66 10.81 4.41
N GLY A 132 25.26 10.38 3.21
CA GLY A 132 24.02 10.80 2.56
C GLY A 132 22.80 10.31 3.34
N ARG A 133 21.83 11.21 3.52
CA ARG A 133 20.50 10.85 4.03
C ARG A 133 19.70 10.22 2.89
N LYS A 134 19.22 9.00 3.12
CA LYS A 134 18.31 8.29 2.21
C LYS A 134 17.12 7.80 3.00
N VAL A 135 16.01 7.62 2.32
CA VAL A 135 14.80 7.04 2.87
C VAL A 135 14.48 5.81 2.05
N GLN A 136 14.16 4.71 2.72
CA GLN A 136 13.76 3.47 2.09
C GLN A 136 12.34 3.15 2.53
N SER A 137 11.49 2.80 1.57
CA SER A 137 10.12 2.39 1.81
C SER A 137 9.92 0.97 1.33
N GLN A 138 8.99 0.26 1.95
CA GLN A 138 8.57 -1.05 1.51
C GLN A 138 7.11 -1.27 1.88
N SER A 139 6.41 -2.02 1.05
CA SER A 139 5.02 -2.39 1.28
C SER A 139 4.69 -3.76 0.71
N VAL A 140 3.79 -4.46 1.40
CA VAL A 140 3.38 -5.82 1.05
C VAL A 140 2.00 -6.10 1.65
N MET A 141 1.19 -6.91 0.98
CA MET A 141 -0.03 -7.46 1.56
C MET A 141 0.23 -8.89 2.04
N VAL A 142 -0.23 -9.22 3.23
CA VAL A 142 -0.01 -10.53 3.85
C VAL A 142 -1.34 -11.05 4.40
N SER A 143 -1.62 -12.33 4.21
CA SER A 143 -2.74 -13.01 4.88
C SER A 143 -2.37 -13.32 6.33
N LEU A 144 -3.22 -12.91 7.27
CA LEU A 144 -3.06 -13.11 8.70
C LEU A 144 -4.20 -13.92 9.29
N LYS A 145 -3.84 -14.86 10.16
CA LYS A 145 -4.76 -15.62 11.02
C LYS A 145 -4.95 -14.89 12.35
N PRO A 146 -5.99 -15.21 13.15
CA PRO A 146 -6.11 -14.66 14.48
C PRO A 146 -4.83 -14.96 15.27
N MET A 147 -4.38 -13.99 16.06
CA MET A 147 -3.16 -14.04 16.87
C MET A 147 -1.83 -13.93 16.11
N ASP A 148 -1.83 -13.93 14.77
CA ASP A 148 -0.62 -13.65 14.02
C ASP A 148 -0.05 -12.28 14.43
N THR A 149 1.27 -12.20 14.57
CA THR A 149 1.98 -10.98 14.96
C THR A 149 2.80 -10.44 13.80
N VAL A 150 2.84 -9.11 13.67
CA VAL A 150 3.64 -8.42 12.64
C VAL A 150 4.38 -7.25 13.27
N TYR A 151 5.68 -7.12 13.01
CA TYR A 151 6.49 -6.02 13.52
C TYR A 151 7.72 -5.76 12.63
N LEU A 152 8.37 -4.61 12.85
CA LEU A 152 9.61 -4.27 12.16
C LEU A 152 10.83 -4.68 13.01
N LEU A 153 11.75 -5.40 12.38
CA LEU A 153 13.00 -5.84 12.98
C LEU A 153 14.18 -5.10 12.36
N LEU A 154 14.96 -4.39 13.17
CA LEU A 154 16.25 -3.85 12.74
C LEU A 154 17.30 -4.97 12.81
N GLN A 155 18.18 -5.04 11.81
CA GLN A 155 19.28 -6.01 11.82
C GLN A 155 20.11 -5.88 13.10
N GLU A 156 20.30 -7.01 13.78
CA GLU A 156 21.00 -7.12 15.05
C GLU A 156 22.52 -7.06 14.87
N ASN A 157 23.02 -5.91 14.43
CA ASN A 157 24.43 -5.64 14.27
C ASN A 157 24.67 -4.12 14.39
N PRO A 158 25.70 -3.70 15.14
CA PRO A 158 25.97 -2.28 15.38
C PRO A 158 26.29 -1.46 14.13
N ASP A 159 26.61 -2.08 13.00
CA ASP A 159 26.80 -1.42 11.71
C ASP A 159 25.49 -0.94 11.09
N TYR A 160 24.34 -1.41 11.58
CA TYR A 160 23.01 -1.02 11.10
C TYR A 160 22.37 0.00 12.03
N ALA A 161 21.67 0.97 11.46
CA ALA A 161 20.87 1.92 12.24
C ALA A 161 19.86 2.62 11.32
N ILE A 162 18.73 3.02 11.91
CA ILE A 162 17.73 3.86 11.27
C ILE A 162 17.68 5.22 11.93
N TYR A 163 17.55 6.26 11.11
CA TYR A 163 17.52 7.64 11.53
C TYR A 163 16.10 8.18 11.60
N SER A 164 15.86 8.96 12.65
CA SER A 164 14.69 9.82 12.74
C SER A 164 15.00 11.04 13.63
N ASN A 165 14.13 12.04 13.54
CA ASN A 165 14.11 13.26 14.33
C ASN A 165 12.64 13.71 14.53
N ALA A 166 12.43 14.96 14.96
CA ALA A 166 11.10 15.51 15.22
C ALA A 166 10.11 15.49 14.03
N GLY A 167 10.58 15.42 12.78
CA GLY A 167 9.75 15.31 11.56
C GLY A 167 9.76 13.89 11.01
N PRO A 168 9.19 12.91 11.73
CA PRO A 168 9.65 11.52 11.80
C PRO A 168 9.94 10.87 10.44
N TYR A 169 11.14 10.31 10.31
CA TYR A 169 11.59 9.53 9.15
C TYR A 169 11.37 8.02 9.30
N ILE A 170 10.75 7.59 10.40
CA ILE A 170 10.40 6.21 10.68
C ILE A 170 8.88 6.16 10.83
N THR A 171 8.21 5.47 9.91
CA THR A 171 6.76 5.27 9.91
C THR A 171 6.45 3.79 9.69
N PHE A 172 5.38 3.32 10.32
CA PHE A 172 4.85 1.99 10.12
C PHE A 172 3.32 2.05 10.16
N SER A 173 2.68 1.60 9.10
CA SER A 173 1.24 1.58 8.95
C SER A 173 0.78 0.21 8.47
N GLY A 174 -0.39 -0.21 8.94
CA GLY A 174 -1.04 -1.43 8.49
C GLY A 174 -2.55 -1.32 8.57
N TYR A 175 -3.26 -1.92 7.63
CA TYR A 175 -4.73 -1.94 7.65
C TYR A 175 -5.29 -3.18 6.97
N LEU A 176 -6.46 -3.61 7.46
CA LEU A 176 -7.24 -4.69 6.89
C LEU A 176 -7.81 -4.25 5.54
N VAL A 177 -7.52 -5.01 4.48
CA VAL A 177 -8.08 -4.79 3.14
C VAL A 177 -9.32 -5.64 2.95
N TYR A 178 -9.22 -6.95 3.21
CA TYR A 178 -10.35 -7.87 3.14
C TYR A 178 -10.37 -8.78 4.37
N PRO A 179 -11.45 -8.79 5.17
CA PRO A 179 -11.66 -9.80 6.20
C PRO A 179 -11.92 -11.16 5.56
N ASP A 180 -11.45 -12.24 6.18
CA ASP A 180 -11.87 -13.60 5.80
C ASP A 180 -13.38 -13.76 6.00
N SER A 181 -14.04 -14.58 5.17
CA SER A 181 -15.51 -14.74 5.16
C SER A 181 -16.09 -15.27 6.48
N THR A 182 -15.26 -15.84 7.37
CA THR A 182 -15.66 -16.26 8.72
C THR A 182 -15.68 -15.13 9.74
N SER A 183 -15.07 -13.98 9.44
CA SER A 183 -14.94 -12.84 10.35
C SER A 183 -16.23 -12.02 10.52
N SER A 184 -17.22 -12.27 9.66
CA SER A 184 -18.58 -11.68 9.76
C SER A 184 -19.49 -12.46 10.71
N VAL A 185 -19.08 -13.65 11.18
CA VAL A 185 -19.85 -14.49 12.11
C VAL A 185 -19.12 -14.52 13.45
N GLY A 186 -19.31 -13.50 14.30
CA GLY A 186 -18.58 -13.48 15.57
C GLY A 186 -18.81 -12.30 16.51
N TYR A 187 -19.94 -11.59 16.44
CA TYR A 187 -20.44 -10.92 17.63
C TYR A 187 -21.05 -12.00 18.53
N LEU A 188 -20.20 -12.74 19.24
CA LEU A 188 -20.65 -13.51 20.40
C LEU A 188 -21.11 -12.48 21.45
N ASN A 189 -22.41 -12.22 21.46
CA ASN A 189 -23.10 -11.62 22.59
C ASN A 189 -22.88 -12.53 23.79
N ASN A 190 -21.87 -12.23 24.62
CA ASN A 190 -21.71 -12.83 25.94
C ASN A 190 -22.73 -12.24 26.93
N HIS A 191 -24.01 -12.24 26.58
CA HIS A 191 -25.08 -12.13 27.56
C HIS A 191 -25.49 -13.54 27.96
N LEU A 192 -24.85 -14.04 29.02
CA LEU A 192 -25.39 -15.11 29.84
C LEU A 192 -26.83 -14.74 30.21
N SER A 193 -27.80 -15.51 29.71
CA SER A 193 -29.18 -15.41 30.20
C SER A 193 -29.24 -16.05 31.60
N PRO A 194 -29.83 -15.40 32.62
CA PRO A 194 -30.00 -16.03 33.92
C PRO A 194 -30.96 -17.23 33.83
N PRO A 195 -30.88 -18.21 34.75
CA PRO A 195 -31.79 -19.35 34.80
C PRO A 195 -33.24 -18.91 35.03
N GLY A 196 -34.15 -19.68 34.43
CA GLY A 196 -35.54 -19.31 34.17
C GLY A 196 -36.38 -18.87 35.37
N LEU A 197 -37.21 -17.87 35.10
CA LEU A 197 -38.42 -17.56 35.86
C LEU A 197 -39.60 -17.71 34.90
N HIS A 198 -40.37 -18.78 35.08
CA HIS A 198 -41.66 -18.99 34.41
C HIS A 198 -42.65 -17.95 34.94
N ILE A 199 -43.00 -16.97 34.11
CA ILE A 199 -44.16 -16.10 34.31
C ILE A 199 -45.28 -16.63 33.40
N PRO A 200 -46.40 -17.16 33.94
CA PRO A 200 -47.51 -17.62 33.11
C PRO A 200 -48.23 -16.40 32.50
N GLY A 201 -48.24 -16.27 31.17
CA GLY A 201 -49.04 -15.24 30.47
C GLY A 201 -48.42 -14.59 29.23
N CYS A 202 -47.17 -14.90 28.85
CA CYS A 202 -46.62 -14.41 27.59
C CYS A 202 -46.94 -15.37 26.43
N PRO A 203 -47.43 -14.89 25.28
CA PRO A 203 -47.54 -15.72 24.08
C PRO A 203 -46.13 -16.18 23.66
N PRO A 204 -45.99 -17.38 23.07
CA PRO A 204 -44.68 -17.90 22.70
C PRO A 204 -44.00 -16.95 21.71
N PRO A 205 -42.66 -16.80 21.77
CA PRO A 205 -41.93 -16.09 20.73
C PRO A 205 -42.26 -16.74 19.39
N ILE A 206 -42.76 -15.95 18.45
CA ILE A 206 -42.91 -16.36 17.06
C ILE A 206 -41.53 -16.86 16.62
N ASP A 207 -41.45 -18.15 16.26
CA ASP A 207 -40.28 -18.70 15.56
C ASP A 207 -40.08 -17.85 14.31
N ALA A 208 -39.16 -16.89 14.40
CA ALA A 208 -38.63 -16.21 13.25
C ALA A 208 -37.82 -17.27 12.50
N HIS A 209 -38.52 -18.00 11.62
CA HIS A 209 -37.96 -18.74 10.51
C HIS A 209 -37.00 -17.77 9.81
N TYR A 210 -35.72 -17.82 10.18
CA TYR A 210 -34.67 -17.02 9.56
C TYR A 210 -34.61 -17.51 8.12
N ASP A 211 -35.16 -16.69 7.24
CA ASP A 211 -35.07 -16.84 5.81
C ASP A 211 -33.58 -16.72 5.45
N TRP A 212 -32.92 -17.86 5.28
CA TRP A 212 -31.51 -18.01 4.91
C TRP A 212 -31.22 -17.48 3.49
N ARG A 213 -32.21 -16.90 2.83
CA ARG A 213 -32.14 -16.27 1.51
C ARG A 213 -31.97 -14.75 1.53
N ARG A 214 -31.35 -14.20 2.57
CA ARG A 214 -30.64 -12.92 2.36
C ARG A 214 -29.36 -13.25 1.60
N THR A 215 -29.46 -13.30 0.27
CA THR A 215 -28.32 -13.26 -0.66
C THR A 215 -27.46 -12.08 -0.25
N THR A 216 -26.45 -12.32 0.56
CA THR A 216 -25.37 -11.38 0.76
C THR A 216 -24.74 -11.26 -0.62
N ILE A 217 -25.05 -10.20 -1.35
CA ILE A 217 -24.26 -9.80 -2.52
C ILE A 217 -22.84 -9.67 -1.97
N GLU A 218 -22.00 -10.70 -2.18
CA GLU A 218 -20.62 -10.64 -1.75
C GLU A 218 -19.99 -9.47 -2.50
N GLU A 219 -19.55 -8.46 -1.76
CA GLU A 219 -18.86 -7.32 -2.35
C GLU A 219 -17.68 -7.84 -3.19
N PRO A 220 -17.46 -7.32 -4.41
CA PRO A 220 -16.40 -7.81 -5.27
C PRO A 220 -15.03 -7.66 -4.59
N ARG A 221 -14.30 -8.78 -4.47
CA ARG A 221 -12.96 -8.82 -3.87
C ARG A 221 -11.92 -9.18 -4.90
N SER A 222 -10.88 -8.36 -4.99
CA SER A 222 -9.77 -8.58 -5.92
C SER A 222 -8.51 -7.98 -5.32
N ALA A 223 -7.57 -8.83 -4.93
CA ALA A 223 -6.30 -8.39 -4.39
C ALA A 223 -5.20 -9.41 -4.67
N PHE A 224 -3.99 -8.91 -4.87
CA PHE A 224 -2.80 -9.75 -4.93
C PHE A 224 -1.61 -9.07 -4.26
N SER A 225 -0.67 -9.88 -3.80
CA SER A 225 0.65 -9.45 -3.41
C SER A 225 1.65 -10.56 -3.62
N VAL A 226 2.71 -10.25 -4.36
CA VAL A 226 3.71 -11.21 -4.82
C VAL A 226 5.12 -10.66 -4.64
N ALA A 227 6.09 -11.56 -4.60
CA ALA A 227 7.50 -11.21 -4.50
C ALA A 227 8.38 -12.14 -5.34
N ARG A 228 9.58 -11.63 -5.66
CA ARG A 228 10.64 -12.43 -6.26
C ARG A 228 11.64 -12.88 -5.21
N THR A 229 12.16 -14.10 -5.31
CA THR A 229 13.33 -14.56 -4.53
C THR A 229 14.62 -14.62 -5.34
N SER A 230 14.59 -14.20 -6.61
CA SER A 230 15.76 -14.14 -7.49
C SER A 230 15.79 -12.86 -8.32
N SER A 231 17.00 -12.43 -8.66
CA SER A 231 17.23 -11.30 -9.58
C SER A 231 16.74 -11.61 -10.99
N ALA A 232 16.34 -10.57 -11.73
CA ALA A 232 16.05 -10.64 -13.16
C ALA A 232 17.06 -9.75 -13.89
N LEU A 233 17.82 -10.34 -14.80
CA LEU A 233 18.80 -9.63 -15.62
C LEU A 233 18.16 -9.29 -16.97
N GLY A 234 18.40 -8.09 -17.48
CA GLY A 234 18.15 -7.81 -18.88
C GLY A 234 19.13 -8.61 -19.73
N GLU A 235 18.63 -9.17 -20.82
CA GLU A 235 19.43 -9.79 -21.87
C GLU A 235 19.16 -9.06 -23.19
N SER A 236 20.22 -8.59 -23.87
CA SER A 236 20.14 -7.95 -25.21
C SER A 236 19.75 -8.93 -26.33
N ARG A 237 18.83 -9.86 -26.06
CA ARG A 237 18.19 -10.66 -27.09
C ARG A 237 17.14 -9.78 -27.76
N GLY A 238 16.99 -9.91 -29.08
CA GLY A 238 16.03 -9.13 -29.89
C GLY A 238 14.55 -9.42 -29.58
N HIS A 239 14.18 -9.67 -28.32
CA HIS A 239 12.80 -9.82 -27.85
C HIS A 239 12.06 -8.51 -28.12
N ARG A 240 11.17 -8.58 -29.11
CA ARG A 240 10.29 -7.46 -29.50
C ARG A 240 9.16 -7.25 -28.51
N GLU A 241 8.88 -8.22 -27.63
CA GLU A 241 7.76 -8.13 -26.70
C GLU A 241 8.20 -7.64 -25.32
N ARG A 242 7.41 -6.70 -24.77
CA ARG A 242 7.57 -6.18 -23.41
C ARG A 242 7.07 -7.22 -22.40
N GLU A 243 7.81 -8.30 -22.27
CA GLU A 243 7.50 -9.42 -21.39
C GLU A 243 7.39 -8.96 -19.93
N ALA A 244 6.42 -9.53 -19.22
CA ALA A 244 6.15 -9.18 -17.85
C ALA A 244 7.18 -9.79 -16.90
N LEU A 245 7.54 -9.03 -15.87
CA LEU A 245 8.34 -9.52 -14.76
C LEU A 245 7.54 -10.58 -14.00
N THR A 246 8.09 -11.78 -13.87
CA THR A 246 7.46 -12.92 -13.19
C THR A 246 7.70 -12.91 -11.69
N PHE A 247 6.99 -13.74 -10.94
CA PHE A 247 7.11 -13.85 -9.49
C PHE A 247 7.01 -15.31 -9.03
N ASP A 248 7.70 -15.66 -7.96
CA ASP A 248 7.75 -17.03 -7.43
C ASP A 248 7.05 -17.18 -6.07
N VAL A 249 6.96 -16.09 -5.30
CA VAL A 249 6.25 -16.03 -4.02
C VAL A 249 4.90 -15.33 -4.18
N GLU A 250 3.85 -15.94 -3.63
CA GLU A 250 2.49 -15.39 -3.57
C GLU A 250 2.06 -15.27 -2.10
N TYR A 251 1.84 -14.05 -1.63
CA TYR A 251 1.34 -13.79 -0.28
C TYR A 251 -0.17 -13.76 -0.22
N VAL A 252 -0.78 -13.16 -1.24
CA VAL A 252 -2.22 -12.97 -1.38
C VAL A 252 -2.56 -13.06 -2.86
N ASN A 253 -3.66 -13.73 -3.20
CA ASN A 253 -4.24 -13.75 -4.55
C ASN A 253 -5.76 -13.96 -4.48
N ILE A 254 -6.45 -13.06 -3.78
CA ILE A 254 -7.90 -13.08 -3.61
C ILE A 254 -8.58 -12.86 -4.96
N GLY A 255 -9.40 -13.82 -5.36
CA GLY A 255 -10.04 -13.89 -6.68
C GLY A 255 -9.19 -14.59 -7.75
N GLY A 256 -7.91 -14.91 -7.48
CA GLY A 256 -7.04 -15.57 -8.46
C GLY A 256 -6.74 -14.73 -9.70
N HIS A 257 -6.87 -13.39 -9.59
CA HIS A 257 -6.78 -12.47 -10.72
C HIS A 257 -5.33 -12.12 -11.10
N PHE A 258 -4.34 -12.55 -10.32
CA PHE A 258 -2.93 -12.43 -10.65
C PHE A 258 -2.33 -13.79 -11.02
N ASN A 259 -1.62 -13.86 -12.13
CA ASN A 259 -0.86 -15.04 -12.52
C ASN A 259 0.63 -14.77 -12.32
N LYS A 260 1.23 -15.39 -11.29
CA LYS A 260 2.64 -15.19 -10.95
C LYS A 260 3.63 -15.69 -12.00
N THR A 261 3.27 -16.73 -12.74
CA THR A 261 4.09 -17.31 -13.81
C THR A 261 4.14 -16.39 -15.02
N SER A 262 3.02 -15.74 -15.37
CA SER A 262 3.00 -14.76 -16.46
C SER A 262 3.28 -13.32 -16.01
N GLY A 263 3.30 -13.04 -14.70
CA GLY A 263 3.54 -11.70 -14.14
C GLY A 263 2.38 -10.71 -14.32
N ARG A 264 1.19 -11.18 -14.72
CA ARG A 264 0.06 -10.33 -15.14
C ARG A 264 -1.11 -10.41 -14.16
N PHE A 265 -1.60 -9.23 -13.79
CA PHE A 265 -2.93 -9.03 -13.21
C PHE A 265 -3.96 -8.87 -14.32
N THR A 266 -5.14 -9.48 -14.21
CA THR A 266 -6.27 -9.27 -15.11
C THR A 266 -7.51 -8.80 -14.35
N CYS A 267 -7.96 -7.59 -14.66
CA CYS A 267 -9.11 -6.99 -14.00
C CYS A 267 -10.41 -7.77 -14.29
N HIS A 268 -11.01 -8.34 -13.25
CA HIS A 268 -12.33 -8.97 -13.35
C HIS A 268 -13.46 -8.02 -12.98
N PHE A 269 -13.25 -7.17 -11.98
CA PHE A 269 -14.24 -6.21 -11.50
C PHE A 269 -13.83 -4.80 -11.91
N PRO A 270 -14.55 -4.12 -12.82
CA PRO A 270 -14.27 -2.73 -13.16
C PRO A 270 -14.31 -1.83 -11.92
N GLY A 271 -13.35 -0.91 -11.80
CA GLY A 271 -13.22 -0.08 -10.62
C GLY A 271 -11.89 0.64 -10.48
N ALA A 272 -11.73 1.35 -9.37
CA ALA A 272 -10.47 1.96 -8.96
C ALA A 272 -9.61 0.95 -8.18
N TYR A 273 -8.39 0.70 -8.66
CA TYR A 273 -7.42 -0.20 -8.05
C TYR A 273 -6.21 0.57 -7.55
N PHE A 274 -5.75 0.22 -6.35
CA PHE A 274 -4.47 0.65 -5.83
C PHE A 274 -3.40 -0.34 -6.27
N PHE A 275 -2.27 0.16 -6.76
CA PHE A 275 -1.08 -0.64 -7.06
C PHE A 275 0.13 -0.06 -6.36
N ALA A 276 0.96 -0.92 -5.79
CA ALA A 276 2.24 -0.56 -5.19
C ALA A 276 3.29 -1.59 -5.57
N PHE A 277 4.47 -1.13 -5.95
CA PHE A 277 5.61 -1.99 -6.22
C PHE A 277 6.88 -1.40 -5.63
N THR A 278 7.74 -2.27 -5.14
CA THR A 278 9.10 -1.95 -4.72
C THR A 278 10.06 -2.82 -5.50
N VAL A 279 11.17 -2.23 -5.96
CA VAL A 279 12.15 -2.94 -6.76
C VAL A 279 13.53 -2.74 -6.18
N GLY A 280 14.27 -3.84 -6.01
CA GLY A 280 15.68 -3.80 -5.65
C GLY A 280 16.54 -3.49 -6.87
N LYS A 281 17.49 -2.56 -6.71
CA LYS A 281 18.51 -2.29 -7.71
C LYS A 281 19.61 -3.34 -7.66
N HIS A 282 19.97 -3.88 -8.82
CA HIS A 282 21.10 -4.78 -8.95
C HIS A 282 22.43 -4.04 -8.93
N PRO A 283 23.45 -4.54 -8.21
CA PRO A 283 24.79 -3.95 -8.26
C PRO A 283 25.30 -3.86 -9.70
N ARG A 284 25.89 -2.72 -10.06
CA ARG A 284 26.52 -2.47 -11.37
C ARG A 284 25.58 -2.52 -12.58
N ARG A 285 24.26 -2.40 -12.36
CA ARG A 285 23.27 -2.31 -13.43
C ARG A 285 22.33 -1.15 -13.12
N ALA A 286 21.84 -0.50 -14.17
CA ALA A 286 20.78 0.49 -14.06
C ALA A 286 19.45 -0.20 -13.72
N LEU A 287 18.53 0.55 -13.13
CA LEU A 287 17.17 0.11 -12.84
C LEU A 287 16.20 0.87 -13.73
N SER A 288 15.33 0.14 -14.44
CA SER A 288 14.23 0.73 -15.21
C SER A 288 13.07 -0.25 -15.19
N VAL A 289 12.11 0.01 -14.31
CA VAL A 289 10.89 -0.80 -14.17
C VAL A 289 9.68 0.07 -14.41
N LYS A 290 8.78 -0.40 -15.27
CA LYS A 290 7.58 0.32 -15.70
C LYS A 290 6.35 -0.47 -15.29
N LEU A 291 5.36 0.21 -14.72
CA LEU A 291 4.02 -0.34 -14.59
C LEU A 291 3.31 -0.18 -15.93
N MET A 292 3.00 -1.31 -16.54
CA MET A 292 2.39 -1.41 -17.86
C MET A 292 0.91 -1.72 -17.75
N MET A 293 0.13 -1.24 -18.72
CA MET A 293 -1.30 -1.51 -18.81
C MET A 293 -1.74 -1.79 -20.25
N GLY A 294 -2.76 -2.63 -20.41
CA GLY A 294 -3.48 -2.81 -21.67
C GLY A 294 -2.57 -3.32 -22.77
N ARG A 295 -2.39 -2.54 -23.84
CA ARG A 295 -1.53 -2.90 -24.99
C ARG A 295 -0.06 -2.50 -24.83
N GLY A 296 0.36 -2.13 -23.62
CA GLY A 296 1.74 -1.73 -23.32
C GLY A 296 1.90 -0.23 -23.07
N GLU A 297 0.86 0.43 -22.57
CA GLU A 297 0.96 1.81 -22.08
C GLU A 297 1.72 1.86 -20.76
N VAL A 298 2.62 2.83 -20.60
CA VAL A 298 3.34 3.06 -19.34
C VAL A 298 2.48 3.95 -18.44
N ARG A 299 2.17 3.48 -17.22
CA ARG A 299 1.38 4.23 -16.23
C ARG A 299 2.23 4.87 -15.15
N ALA A 300 3.33 4.23 -14.80
CA ALA A 300 4.34 4.75 -13.87
C ALA A 300 5.70 4.13 -14.20
N MET A 301 6.79 4.77 -13.78
CA MET A 301 8.10 4.16 -13.85
C MET A 301 8.92 4.46 -12.59
N VAL A 302 9.85 3.55 -12.33
CA VAL A 302 10.95 3.68 -11.40
C VAL A 302 12.23 3.56 -12.21
N PHE A 303 13.13 4.52 -12.02
CA PHE A 303 14.34 4.65 -12.81
C PHE A 303 15.53 5.08 -11.96
N ASP A 304 16.69 4.43 -12.15
CA ASP A 304 17.96 4.78 -11.52
C ASP A 304 19.13 4.36 -12.43
N GLU A 305 19.87 5.32 -12.97
CA GLU A 305 21.03 5.08 -13.84
C GLU A 305 22.35 4.86 -13.09
N ASP A 306 22.36 4.95 -11.75
CA ASP A 306 23.62 4.82 -11.01
C ASP A 306 24.20 3.40 -11.17
N LEU A 307 25.35 3.28 -11.83
CA LEU A 307 26.03 2.00 -12.06
C LEU A 307 26.93 1.56 -10.89
N SER A 308 26.77 2.16 -9.72
CA SER A 308 27.53 1.78 -8.53
C SER A 308 27.20 0.36 -8.05
N ARG A 309 28.01 -0.14 -7.11
CA ARG A 309 27.75 -1.43 -6.44
C ARG A 309 26.64 -1.34 -5.38
N ARG A 310 25.92 -0.21 -5.31
CA ARG A 310 24.89 0.03 -4.29
C ARG A 310 23.67 -0.86 -4.55
N ARG A 311 23.20 -1.48 -3.48
CA ARG A 311 21.86 -2.09 -3.43
C ARG A 311 20.98 -1.09 -2.72
N GLU A 312 20.03 -0.58 -3.47
CA GLU A 312 19.03 0.39 -3.02
C GLU A 312 17.69 -0.08 -3.53
N MET A 313 16.62 0.38 -2.90
CA MET A 313 15.27 0.02 -3.29
C MET A 313 14.54 1.27 -3.71
N GLN A 314 13.61 1.09 -4.64
CA GLN A 314 12.80 2.15 -5.18
C GLN A 314 11.36 1.67 -5.18
N SER A 315 10.47 2.48 -4.61
CA SER A 315 9.06 2.15 -4.45
C SER A 315 8.19 3.18 -5.15
N GLN A 316 7.07 2.74 -5.69
CA GLN A 316 6.06 3.61 -6.29
C GLN A 316 4.66 3.04 -6.05
N SER A 317 3.67 3.91 -5.91
CA SER A 317 2.27 3.52 -5.79
C SER A 317 1.33 4.50 -6.47
N LEU A 318 0.23 4.02 -7.02
CA LEU A 318 -0.79 4.84 -7.68
C LEU A 318 -2.17 4.18 -7.70
N LEU A 319 -3.20 4.98 -7.95
CA LEU A 319 -4.54 4.52 -8.26
C LEU A 319 -4.76 4.49 -9.77
N LEU A 320 -5.37 3.41 -10.28
CA LEU A 320 -5.74 3.25 -11.67
C LEU A 320 -7.21 2.84 -11.78
N SER A 321 -7.95 3.47 -12.71
CA SER A 321 -9.28 3.00 -13.10
C SER A 321 -9.12 1.90 -14.15
N LEU A 322 -9.67 0.71 -13.87
CA LEU A 322 -9.58 -0.46 -14.73
C LEU A 322 -10.96 -0.84 -15.27
N LYS A 323 -11.00 -1.28 -16.52
CA LYS A 323 -12.13 -1.98 -17.13
C LYS A 323 -11.93 -3.49 -17.02
N ARG A 324 -13.01 -4.25 -17.15
CA ARG A 324 -12.95 -5.72 -17.19
C ARG A 324 -12.06 -6.15 -18.37
N GLY A 325 -11.15 -7.09 -18.11
CA GLY A 325 -10.18 -7.59 -19.07
C GLY A 325 -8.90 -6.76 -19.17
N ASP A 326 -8.81 -5.56 -18.57
CA ASP A 326 -7.57 -4.81 -18.55
C ASP A 326 -6.47 -5.59 -17.83
N SER A 327 -5.31 -5.69 -18.47
CA SER A 327 -4.12 -6.34 -17.90
C SER A 327 -3.16 -5.30 -17.34
N VAL A 328 -2.58 -5.57 -16.16
CA VAL A 328 -1.54 -4.74 -15.52
C VAL A 328 -0.34 -5.61 -15.17
N TRP A 329 0.88 -5.14 -15.43
CA TRP A 329 2.12 -5.87 -15.11
C TRP A 329 3.31 -4.94 -14.93
N LEU A 330 4.38 -5.45 -14.31
CA LEU A 330 5.67 -4.77 -14.29
C LEU A 330 6.52 -5.22 -15.48
N TYR A 331 7.15 -4.29 -16.17
CA TYR A 331 8.14 -4.54 -17.22
C TYR A 331 9.50 -4.05 -16.74
N SER A 332 10.49 -4.93 -16.70
CA SER A 332 11.90 -4.57 -16.52
C SER A 332 12.53 -4.34 -17.89
N GLN A 333 13.29 -3.26 -18.05
CA GLN A 333 14.08 -3.04 -19.27
C GLN A 333 15.01 -4.23 -19.51
N GLN A 334 15.03 -4.72 -20.75
CA GLN A 334 15.70 -5.96 -21.12
C GLN A 334 17.13 -5.76 -21.64
N ASP A 335 17.64 -4.54 -21.82
CA ASP A 335 19.03 -4.40 -22.27
C ASP A 335 20.01 -4.88 -21.19
N ASP A 336 21.18 -5.38 -21.58
CA ASP A 336 22.18 -5.91 -20.63
C ASP A 336 22.55 -4.90 -19.54
N GLY A 337 22.43 -3.60 -19.80
CA GLY A 337 22.68 -2.54 -18.82
C GLY A 337 21.73 -2.54 -17.62
N TYR A 338 20.58 -3.23 -17.69
CA TYR A 338 19.52 -3.16 -16.70
C TYR A 338 19.32 -4.47 -15.95
N ALA A 339 19.00 -4.37 -14.66
CA ALA A 339 18.61 -5.54 -13.89
C ALA A 339 17.84 -5.16 -12.62
N VAL A 340 16.98 -6.08 -12.22
CA VAL A 340 16.25 -6.07 -10.96
C VAL A 340 16.89 -7.07 -10.00
N TYR A 341 17.11 -6.65 -8.75
CA TYR A 341 17.65 -7.48 -7.69
C TYR A 341 16.56 -8.03 -6.80
N SER A 342 16.66 -9.33 -6.50
CA SER A 342 15.97 -9.93 -5.38
C SER A 342 16.72 -11.17 -4.88
N ASN A 343 16.45 -11.55 -3.65
CA ASN A 343 16.94 -12.77 -3.01
C ASN A 343 15.87 -13.24 -2.00
N GLN A 344 16.22 -14.17 -1.10
CA GLN A 344 15.31 -14.64 -0.03
C GLN A 344 14.72 -13.54 0.86
N GLY A 345 15.36 -12.36 0.93
CA GLY A 345 14.84 -11.18 1.63
C GLY A 345 13.72 -10.42 0.89
N ARG A 346 13.32 -10.87 -0.31
CA ARG A 346 12.18 -10.33 -1.09
C ARG A 346 12.28 -8.82 -1.33
N TYR A 347 13.35 -8.41 -2.02
CA TYR A 347 13.62 -6.99 -2.32
C TYR A 347 12.69 -6.43 -3.40
N THR A 348 12.11 -7.30 -4.23
CA THR A 348 11.18 -6.91 -5.28
C THR A 348 9.79 -7.46 -4.98
N THR A 349 8.83 -6.56 -4.80
CA THR A 349 7.43 -6.85 -4.45
C THR A 349 6.48 -6.12 -5.39
N PHE A 350 5.31 -6.71 -5.64
CA PHE A 350 4.24 -6.08 -6.39
C PHE A 350 2.90 -6.46 -5.76
N SER A 351 2.10 -5.46 -5.40
CA SER A 351 0.80 -5.63 -4.77
C SER A 351 -0.24 -4.76 -5.46
N GLY A 352 -1.48 -5.21 -5.47
CA GLY A 352 -2.60 -4.39 -5.89
C GLY A 352 -3.93 -4.93 -5.39
N PHE A 353 -4.91 -4.04 -5.24
CA PHE A 353 -6.25 -4.40 -4.79
C PHE A 353 -7.32 -3.41 -5.25
N LEU A 354 -8.55 -3.90 -5.37
CA LEU A 354 -9.73 -3.10 -5.68
C LEU A 354 -10.08 -2.22 -4.48
N VAL A 355 -10.15 -0.92 -4.70
CA VAL A 355 -10.54 0.07 -3.69
C VAL A 355 -12.02 0.39 -3.81
N TYR A 356 -12.48 0.71 -5.03
CA TYR A 356 -13.87 1.05 -5.30
C TYR A 356 -14.36 0.32 -6.55
N PRO A 357 -15.29 -0.64 -6.44
CA PRO A 357 -15.97 -1.19 -7.60
C PRO A 357 -16.83 -0.13 -8.30
N ASN A 358 -16.93 -0.20 -9.63
CA ASN A 358 -17.91 0.59 -10.37
C ASN A 358 -19.33 0.10 -10.04
N ALA A 359 -20.32 0.99 -10.03
CA ALA A 359 -21.71 0.68 -9.70
C ALA A 359 -22.28 -0.51 -10.49
N ASP A 360 -21.90 -0.65 -11.77
CA ASP A 360 -22.37 -1.75 -12.64
C ASP A 360 -21.84 -3.12 -12.22
N SER A 361 -20.71 -3.18 -11.51
CA SER A 361 -20.12 -4.44 -11.05
C SER A 361 -20.86 -5.06 -9.85
N MET A 362 -21.72 -4.29 -9.17
CA MET A 362 -22.58 -4.78 -8.09
C MET A 362 -23.89 -5.40 -8.60
N ASN A 363 -24.20 -5.30 -9.90
CA ASN A 363 -25.46 -5.76 -10.50
C ASN A 363 -25.36 -7.09 -11.27
N ILE A 364 -24.22 -7.78 -11.22
CA ILE A 364 -23.95 -8.97 -12.06
C ILE A 364 -24.91 -10.14 -11.78
N ASP A 365 -25.56 -10.18 -10.62
CA ASP A 365 -26.50 -11.26 -10.25
C ASP A 365 -27.96 -11.01 -10.71
N ARG A 366 -28.25 -9.91 -11.44
CA ARG A 366 -29.62 -9.58 -11.91
C ARG A 366 -29.92 -9.95 -13.36
N THR A 367 -28.96 -10.50 -14.10
CA THR A 367 -29.17 -10.88 -15.50
C THR A 367 -28.58 -12.25 -15.78
N SER A 368 -29.29 -13.29 -15.32
CA SER A 368 -29.27 -14.61 -15.97
C SER A 368 -30.73 -14.91 -16.34
N PRO A 369 -31.02 -15.29 -17.60
CA PRO A 369 -32.39 -15.55 -18.07
C PRO A 369 -33.04 -16.77 -17.39
#